data_AF-A0A661Z9T2-F1
#
_entry.id   AF-A0A661Z9T2-F1
#
_cell.length_a   1.000
_cell.length_b   1.000
_cell.length_c   1.000
_cell.angle_alpha   90.00
_cell.angle_beta   90.00
_cell.angle_gamma   90.00
#
_symmetry.space_group_name_H-M   'P 1'
#
loop_
_entity.id
_entity.type
_entity.pdbx_description
1 polymer ?
#
loop_
_entity_poly.entity_id
_entity_poly.type
_entity_poly.pdbx_seq_one_letter_code
_entity_poly.pdbx_strand_id
1 'polypeptide(L)'
;SDNSTIKSSTNKSFIFVSTEADTSIANISVAENVAIDGGSWIIRTFTPWSDAEVKNGEGIFESSFSFSSDTVLWNLLAIYPVSAEVDGIFQTDDHTFFRGILTDNNTLIEITEINEDEQGKNSKLNPVLGYEFWLDSKSLAAVQLMPANRWYVWIRDDLDSDLKFLLASAATAMLVWMY
;
A
#
# COMPACT_ATOMS: atom_id res chain seq x y z
N SER A 1 4.25 5.44 -31.98
CA SER A 1 3.91 4.54 -30.88
C SER A 1 2.67 5.09 -30.24
N ASP A 2 1.60 4.31 -30.19
CA ASP A 2 0.39 4.71 -29.49
C ASP A 2 0.58 4.31 -28.03
N ASN A 3 1.08 5.25 -27.22
CA ASN A 3 1.20 5.06 -25.78
C ASN A 3 -0.17 5.28 -25.16
N SER A 4 -0.65 4.30 -24.39
CA SER A 4 -1.90 4.42 -23.64
C SER A 4 -1.59 4.69 -22.17
N THR A 5 -2.43 5.50 -21.53
CA THR A 5 -2.33 5.80 -20.10
C THR A 5 -3.67 5.53 -19.45
N ILE A 6 -3.62 4.82 -18.32
CA ILE A 6 -4.77 4.54 -17.46
C ILE A 6 -4.55 5.33 -16.18
N LYS A 7 -5.58 6.09 -15.79
CA LYS A 7 -5.61 6.80 -14.51
C LYS A 7 -6.90 6.42 -13.79
N SER A 8 -6.77 5.92 -12.57
CA SER A 8 -7.89 5.63 -11.69
C SER A 8 -7.73 6.45 -10.40
N SER A 9 -8.85 6.88 -9.80
CA SER A 9 -8.82 7.42 -8.45
C SER A 9 -10.09 7.07 -7.68
N THR A 10 -9.94 6.80 -6.39
CA THR A 10 -11.05 6.50 -5.48
C THR A 10 -10.82 7.19 -4.13
N ASN A 11 -11.92 7.63 -3.51
CA ASN A 11 -11.91 8.24 -2.18
C ASN A 11 -12.85 7.46 -1.27
N LYS A 12 -12.41 7.18 -0.05
CA LYS A 12 -13.20 6.53 1.01
C LYS A 12 -12.99 7.29 2.33
N SER A 13 -13.97 7.30 3.22
CA SER A 13 -13.81 7.85 4.58
C SER A 13 -14.37 6.89 5.61
N PHE A 14 -13.66 6.74 6.73
CA PHE A 14 -14.02 5.86 7.84
C PHE A 14 -13.92 6.59 9.17
N ILE A 15 -14.73 6.17 10.13
CA ILE A 15 -14.68 6.65 11.51
C ILE A 15 -14.39 5.44 12.39
N PHE A 16 -13.28 5.52 13.12
CA PHE A 16 -12.91 4.56 14.15
C PHE A 16 -13.34 5.11 15.50
N VAL A 17 -14.21 4.38 16.20
CA VAL A 17 -14.69 4.75 17.53
C VAL A 17 -14.16 3.74 18.53
N SER A 18 -13.39 4.21 19.51
CA SER A 18 -13.01 3.40 20.67
C SER A 18 -13.99 3.65 21.82
N THR A 19 -14.33 2.60 22.56
CA THR A 19 -15.21 2.71 23.75
C THR A 19 -14.50 3.31 24.96
N GLU A 20 -13.17 3.23 25.00
CA GLU A 20 -12.34 3.71 26.12
C GLU A 20 -11.29 4.76 25.69
N ALA A 21 -11.13 4.96 24.38
CA ALA A 21 -10.19 5.92 23.81
C ALA A 21 -10.91 6.93 22.91
N ASP A 22 -10.14 7.62 22.09
CA ASP A 22 -10.59 8.71 21.23
C ASP A 22 -11.35 8.24 19.96
N THR A 23 -11.90 9.17 19.18
CA THR A 23 -12.46 8.92 17.84
C THR A 23 -11.47 9.36 16.77
N SER A 24 -11.13 8.46 15.84
CA SER A 24 -10.30 8.78 14.69
C SER A 24 -11.14 8.85 13.42
N ILE A 25 -10.92 9.89 12.62
CA ILE A 25 -11.47 10.00 11.26
C ILE A 25 -10.33 9.76 10.29
N ALA A 26 -10.49 8.76 9.43
CA ALA A 26 -9.55 8.45 8.36
C ALA A 26 -10.15 8.81 7.01
N ASN A 27 -9.46 9.69 6.27
CA ASN A 27 -9.80 10.05 4.90
C ASN A 27 -8.79 9.42 3.96
N ILE A 28 -9.26 8.52 3.12
CA ILE A 28 -8.45 7.70 2.23
C ILE A 28 -8.63 8.19 0.80
N SER A 29 -7.51 8.37 0.11
CA SER A 29 -7.38 8.64 -1.32
C SER A 29 -6.48 7.59 -1.94
N VAL A 30 -6.92 6.99 -3.04
CA VAL A 30 -6.11 6.07 -3.85
C VAL A 30 -6.08 6.60 -5.27
N ALA A 31 -4.90 6.70 -5.84
CA ALA A 31 -4.70 7.04 -7.25
C ALA A 31 -3.72 6.05 -7.89
N GLU A 32 -4.07 5.51 -9.05
CA GLU A 32 -3.17 4.64 -9.81
C GLU A 32 -2.91 5.25 -11.18
N ASN A 33 -1.65 5.23 -11.59
CA ASN A 33 -1.21 5.72 -12.88
C ASN A 33 -0.42 4.62 -13.59
N VAL A 34 -0.98 4.10 -14.70
CA VAL A 34 -0.34 3.08 -15.50
C VAL A 34 -0.06 3.63 -16.89
N ALA A 35 1.20 3.54 -17.32
CA ALA A 35 1.65 3.85 -18.67
C ALA A 35 2.04 2.55 -19.38
N ILE A 36 1.35 2.24 -20.48
CA ILE A 36 1.61 1.04 -21.30
C ILE A 36 2.32 1.49 -22.57
N ASP A 37 3.46 0.87 -22.85
CA ASP A 37 4.12 1.02 -24.14
C ASP A 37 3.37 0.18 -25.17
N GLY A 38 2.93 0.85 -26.23
CA GLY A 38 2.27 0.21 -27.36
C GLY A 38 3.23 -0.62 -28.22
N GLY A 39 4.46 -0.87 -27.80
CA GLY A 39 5.40 -1.74 -28.52
C GLY A 39 5.63 -1.33 -29.97
N SER A 40 6.25 -2.19 -30.77
CA SER A 40 6.60 -1.89 -32.16
C SER A 40 5.41 -2.06 -33.11
N TRP A 41 5.04 -0.99 -33.82
CA TRP A 41 4.00 -1.05 -34.85
C TRP A 41 4.27 -2.12 -35.93
N ILE A 42 5.55 -2.42 -36.22
CA ILE A 42 5.96 -3.43 -37.20
C ILE A 42 5.60 -4.83 -36.68
N ILE A 43 5.83 -5.11 -35.41
CA ILE A 43 5.54 -6.42 -34.81
C ILE A 43 4.03 -6.66 -34.80
N ARG A 44 3.24 -5.65 -34.42
CA ARG A 44 1.76 -5.69 -34.43
C ARG A 44 1.14 -5.85 -35.82
N THR A 45 1.80 -5.31 -36.86
CA THR A 45 1.25 -5.31 -38.23
C THR A 45 1.55 -6.62 -38.98
N PHE A 46 2.71 -7.23 -38.73
CA PHE A 46 3.20 -8.36 -39.53
C PHE A 46 3.31 -9.68 -38.76
N THR A 47 3.00 -9.68 -37.46
CA THR A 47 2.89 -10.89 -36.64
C THR A 47 1.64 -10.81 -35.75
N PRO A 48 1.06 -11.94 -35.32
CA PRO A 48 -0.02 -11.94 -34.34
C PRO A 48 0.48 -11.71 -32.89
N TRP A 49 1.75 -11.34 -32.70
CA TRP A 49 2.34 -11.09 -31.39
C TRP A 49 2.21 -9.62 -31.00
N SER A 50 1.96 -9.39 -29.72
CA SER A 50 2.06 -8.08 -29.11
C SER A 50 3.26 -8.05 -28.18
N ASP A 51 4.04 -6.98 -28.27
CA ASP A 51 5.16 -6.62 -27.39
C ASP A 51 4.78 -5.45 -26.47
N ALA A 52 3.48 -5.33 -26.17
CA ALA A 52 3.00 -4.32 -25.24
C ALA A 52 3.48 -4.65 -23.82
N GLU A 53 4.04 -3.66 -23.14
CA GLU A 53 4.59 -3.82 -21.79
C GLU A 53 4.17 -2.66 -20.89
N VAL A 54 3.99 -2.93 -19.60
CA VAL A 54 3.85 -1.88 -18.59
C VAL A 54 5.21 -1.20 -18.44
N LYS A 55 5.27 0.10 -18.76
CA LYS A 55 6.51 0.87 -18.68
C LYS A 55 6.68 1.57 -17.33
N ASN A 56 5.56 1.92 -16.71
CA ASN A 56 5.49 2.52 -15.39
C ASN A 56 4.09 2.28 -14.83
N GLY A 57 3.98 1.72 -13.64
CA GLY A 57 2.73 1.43 -12.96
C GLY A 57 2.86 1.81 -11.50
N GLU A 58 2.53 3.05 -11.17
CA GLU A 58 2.66 3.58 -9.81
C GLU A 58 1.28 3.80 -9.20
N GLY A 59 1.05 3.15 -8.07
CA GLY A 59 -0.09 3.37 -7.19
C GLY A 59 0.34 4.26 -6.03
N ILE A 60 -0.50 5.23 -5.69
CA ILE A 60 -0.35 6.13 -4.56
C ILE A 60 -1.57 5.93 -3.67
N PHE A 61 -1.33 5.47 -2.45
CA PHE A 61 -2.30 5.41 -1.38
C PHE A 61 -1.97 6.48 -0.34
N GLU A 62 -2.94 7.33 -0.04
CA GLU A 62 -2.85 8.38 0.95
C GLU A 62 -4.00 8.24 1.94
N SER A 63 -3.69 8.35 3.23
CA SER A 63 -4.69 8.43 4.28
C SER A 63 -4.31 9.48 5.31
N SER A 64 -5.22 10.40 5.59
CA SER A 64 -5.07 11.39 6.65
C SER A 64 -5.95 11.03 7.84
N PHE A 65 -5.34 10.99 9.02
CA PHE A 65 -5.98 10.68 10.29
C PHE A 65 -6.04 11.94 11.16
N SER A 66 -7.24 12.26 11.62
CA SER A 66 -7.49 13.27 12.64
C SER A 66 -8.14 12.60 13.84
N PHE A 67 -7.62 12.88 15.03
CA PHE A 67 -8.14 12.40 16.30
C PHE A 67 -8.99 13.51 16.93
N SER A 68 -10.05 13.18 17.67
CA SER A 68 -10.85 14.19 18.40
C SER A 68 -10.19 14.70 19.67
N SER A 69 -9.24 13.95 20.23
CA SER A 69 -8.51 14.30 21.45
C SER A 69 -7.35 15.25 21.19
N ASP A 70 -6.86 15.33 19.95
CA ASP A 70 -5.80 16.23 19.55
C ASP A 70 -6.11 16.95 18.23
N THR A 71 -5.25 17.87 17.81
CA THR A 71 -5.33 18.52 16.50
C THR A 71 -4.20 18.09 15.57
N VAL A 72 -3.47 17.02 15.93
CA VAL A 72 -2.28 16.58 15.20
C VAL A 72 -2.74 15.69 14.05
N LEU A 73 -2.47 16.14 12.84
CA LEU A 73 -2.81 15.38 11.65
C LEU A 73 -1.69 14.36 11.37
N TRP A 74 -2.07 13.08 11.33
CA TRP A 74 -1.18 12.01 10.86
C TRP A 74 -1.47 11.68 9.42
N ASN A 75 -0.44 11.52 8.60
CA ASN A 75 -0.55 11.19 7.20
C ASN A 75 0.18 9.87 6.93
N LEU A 76 -0.55 8.94 6.34
CA LEU A 76 -0.05 7.69 5.81
C LEU A 76 0.05 7.81 4.30
N LEU A 77 1.24 7.58 3.76
CA LEU A 77 1.51 7.55 2.34
C LEU A 77 2.15 6.22 2.01
N ALA A 78 1.62 5.51 1.02
CA ALA A 78 2.26 4.34 0.43
C ALA A 78 2.31 4.47 -1.09
N ILE A 79 3.49 4.24 -1.65
CA ILE A 79 3.72 4.11 -3.08
C ILE A 79 3.96 2.63 -3.35
N TYR A 80 3.31 2.06 -4.36
CA TYR A 80 3.37 0.63 -4.66
C TYR A 80 3.32 0.35 -6.16
N PRO A 81 3.91 -0.78 -6.62
CA PRO A 81 3.80 -1.19 -8.01
C PRO A 81 2.37 -1.65 -8.33
N VAL A 82 1.84 -1.16 -9.45
CA VAL A 82 0.52 -1.55 -9.98
C VAL A 82 0.72 -2.64 -11.02
N SER A 83 -0.20 -3.61 -11.01
CA SER A 83 -0.30 -4.62 -12.06
C SER A 83 -1.43 -4.27 -13.02
N ALA A 84 -1.17 -4.40 -14.32
CA ALA A 84 -2.18 -4.19 -15.35
C ALA A 84 -2.26 -5.39 -16.29
N GLU A 85 -3.46 -5.68 -16.78
CA GLU A 85 -3.65 -6.65 -17.84
C GLU A 85 -3.25 -6.01 -19.18
N VAL A 86 -2.25 -6.58 -19.82
CA VAL A 86 -1.77 -6.18 -21.14
C VAL A 86 -1.85 -7.40 -22.05
N ASP A 87 -2.72 -7.34 -23.05
CA ASP A 87 -2.98 -8.41 -24.02
C ASP A 87 -3.29 -9.78 -23.38
N GLY A 88 -4.06 -9.79 -22.29
CA GLY A 88 -4.46 -11.02 -21.59
C GLY A 88 -3.45 -11.55 -20.58
N ILE A 89 -2.33 -10.86 -20.37
CA ILE A 89 -1.30 -11.20 -19.39
C ILE A 89 -1.21 -10.09 -18.35
N PHE A 90 -1.29 -10.43 -17.07
CA PHE A 90 -1.01 -9.50 -15.99
C PHE A 90 0.50 -9.23 -15.92
N GLN A 91 0.86 -7.96 -16.08
CA GLN A 91 2.23 -7.48 -15.95
C GLN A 91 2.28 -6.49 -14.77
N THR A 92 3.24 -6.69 -13.87
CA THR A 92 3.51 -5.80 -12.73
C THR A 92 4.68 -4.91 -13.09
N ASP A 93 4.59 -3.63 -12.73
CA ASP A 93 5.74 -2.72 -12.84
C ASP A 93 6.92 -3.22 -12.00
N ASP A 94 8.08 -3.38 -12.64
CA ASP A 94 9.34 -3.82 -12.01
C ASP A 94 10.27 -2.65 -11.66
N HIS A 95 9.89 -1.40 -11.98
CA HIS A 95 10.66 -0.20 -11.67
C HIS A 95 10.21 0.47 -10.36
N THR A 96 8.94 0.34 -9.99
CA THR A 96 8.40 0.90 -8.75
C THR A 96 8.54 -0.09 -7.60
N PHE A 97 9.21 0.36 -6.52
CA PHE A 97 9.29 -0.40 -5.26
C PHE A 97 8.35 0.18 -4.22
N PHE A 98 7.82 -0.69 -3.38
CA PHE A 98 6.99 -0.26 -2.27
C PHE A 98 7.76 0.65 -1.31
N ARG A 99 7.13 1.76 -0.94
CA ARG A 99 7.63 2.72 0.04
C ARG A 99 6.44 3.23 0.84
N GLY A 100 6.42 3.01 2.14
CA GLY A 100 5.35 3.52 3.00
C GLY A 100 5.89 4.34 4.17
N ILE A 101 5.16 5.38 4.55
CA ILE A 101 5.44 6.22 5.72
C ILE A 101 4.15 6.59 6.44
N LEU A 102 4.22 6.74 7.76
CA LEU A 102 3.19 7.32 8.61
C LEU A 102 3.82 8.43 9.45
N THR A 103 3.32 9.67 9.34
CA THR A 103 3.98 10.84 9.93
C THR A 103 3.03 11.96 10.34
N ASP A 104 3.39 12.69 11.39
CA ASP A 104 2.78 13.96 11.81
C ASP A 104 3.67 15.20 11.50
N ASN A 105 4.68 15.03 10.64
CA ASN A 105 5.79 15.95 10.35
C ASN A 105 6.89 16.06 11.42
N ASN A 106 6.69 15.52 12.62
CA ASN A 106 7.70 15.50 13.67
C ASN A 106 8.25 14.09 13.92
N THR A 107 7.38 13.10 13.78
CA THR A 107 7.65 11.67 13.92
C THR A 107 7.47 11.01 12.57
N LEU A 108 8.37 10.10 12.20
CA LEU A 108 8.28 9.33 10.96
C LEU A 108 8.36 7.86 11.30
N ILE A 109 7.27 7.14 11.01
CA ILE A 109 7.18 5.70 11.11
C ILE A 109 7.30 5.14 9.69
N GLU A 110 8.36 4.39 9.43
CA GLU A 110 8.59 3.73 8.14
C GLU A 110 7.71 2.49 8.04
N ILE A 111 7.26 2.17 6.83
CA ILE A 111 6.50 0.97 6.55
C ILE A 111 7.23 0.16 5.49
N THR A 112 7.49 -1.10 5.80
CA THR A 112 8.27 -2.02 4.96
C THR A 112 7.47 -3.27 4.62
N GLU A 113 7.68 -3.81 3.42
CA GLU A 113 7.12 -5.11 3.03
C GLU A 113 7.74 -6.24 3.84
N ILE A 114 6.89 -7.18 4.24
CA ILE A 114 7.30 -8.48 4.79
C ILE A 114 7.18 -9.49 3.67
N ASN A 115 8.31 -10.03 3.22
CA ASN A 115 8.39 -11.03 2.14
C ASN A 115 8.88 -12.41 2.64
N GLU A 116 9.23 -12.51 3.92
CA GLU A 116 9.76 -13.72 4.54
C GLU A 116 8.68 -14.42 5.38
N ASP A 117 8.58 -15.74 5.21
CA ASP A 117 7.72 -16.56 6.05
C ASP A 117 8.32 -16.82 7.45
N GLU A 118 7.58 -17.52 8.31
CA GLU A 118 8.03 -17.87 9.67
C GLU A 118 9.35 -18.66 9.73
N GLN A 119 9.81 -19.20 8.59
CA GLN A 119 11.05 -19.97 8.48
C GLN A 119 12.20 -19.13 7.89
N GLY A 120 11.99 -17.83 7.69
CA GLY A 120 12.95 -16.92 7.07
C GLY A 120 13.17 -17.23 5.58
N LYS A 121 12.26 -17.98 4.95
CA LYS A 121 12.37 -18.28 3.52
C LYS A 121 11.76 -17.15 2.72
N ASN A 122 12.62 -16.48 1.98
CA ASN A 122 12.26 -15.49 1.00
C ASN A 122 12.02 -16.20 -0.34
N SER A 123 10.76 -16.45 -0.69
CA SER A 123 10.45 -17.01 -2.01
C SER A 123 10.40 -15.85 -2.98
N LYS A 124 11.31 -15.84 -3.98
CA LYS A 124 11.32 -14.85 -5.08
C LYS A 124 10.02 -14.81 -5.90
N LEU A 125 9.11 -15.77 -5.65
CA LEU A 125 7.81 -15.90 -6.29
C LEU A 125 6.65 -15.63 -5.32
N ASN A 126 6.91 -15.39 -4.02
CA ASN A 126 5.84 -15.13 -3.08
C ASN A 126 5.41 -13.65 -3.18
N PRO A 127 4.09 -13.40 -3.18
CA PRO A 127 3.57 -12.06 -3.01
C PRO A 127 3.93 -11.53 -1.62
N VAL A 128 3.86 -10.20 -1.47
CA VAL A 128 3.97 -9.51 -0.18
C VAL A 128 3.09 -10.20 0.85
N LEU A 129 3.70 -10.64 1.95
CA LEU A 129 3.00 -11.37 3.03
C LEU A 129 2.33 -10.41 4.02
N GLY A 130 2.88 -9.21 4.16
CA GLY A 130 2.41 -8.21 5.09
C GLY A 130 3.23 -6.93 5.03
N TYR A 131 2.94 -6.03 5.97
CA TYR A 131 3.67 -4.78 6.17
C TYR A 131 4.04 -4.61 7.63
N GLU A 132 5.19 -4.01 7.88
CA GLU A 132 5.69 -3.75 9.24
C GLU A 132 5.98 -2.26 9.43
N PHE A 133 5.63 -1.73 10.59
CA PHE A 133 5.77 -0.33 10.99
C PHE A 133 6.99 -0.18 11.89
N TRP A 134 7.92 0.69 11.52
CA TRP A 134 9.21 0.86 12.18
C TRP A 134 9.43 2.32 12.60
N LEU A 135 9.90 2.52 13.84
CA LEU A 135 10.37 3.81 14.33
C LEU A 135 11.75 3.61 14.96
N ASP A 136 12.76 4.32 14.46
CA ASP A 136 14.14 4.29 15.00
C ASP A 136 14.67 2.86 15.25
N SER A 137 14.53 1.96 14.26
CA SER A 137 14.91 0.53 14.32
C SER A 137 14.06 -0.35 15.26
N LYS A 138 12.90 0.15 15.69
CA LYS A 138 11.97 -0.59 16.55
C LYS A 138 10.69 -0.89 15.79
N SER A 139 10.37 -2.17 15.65
CA SER A 139 9.06 -2.60 15.14
C SER A 139 7.97 -2.17 16.13
N LEU A 140 6.91 -1.55 15.63
CA LEU A 140 5.79 -1.03 16.41
C LEU A 140 4.51 -1.83 16.18
N ALA A 141 4.28 -2.23 14.93
CA ALA A 141 3.09 -2.96 14.50
C ALA A 141 3.38 -3.71 13.20
N ALA A 142 2.54 -4.70 12.89
CA ALA A 142 2.58 -5.40 11.61
C ALA A 142 1.16 -5.78 11.16
N VAL A 143 0.97 -5.86 9.85
CA VAL A 143 -0.28 -6.26 9.21
C VAL A 143 0.00 -7.44 8.30
N GLN A 144 -0.72 -8.54 8.51
CA GLN A 144 -0.68 -9.70 7.62
C GLN A 144 -1.73 -9.59 6.52
N LEU A 145 -1.32 -9.83 5.28
CA LEU A 145 -2.19 -9.88 4.11
C LEU A 145 -2.41 -11.29 3.60
N MET A 146 -1.35 -12.11 3.68
CA MET A 146 -1.36 -13.46 3.15
C MET A 146 -1.15 -14.49 4.27
N PRO A 147 -1.96 -15.58 4.30
CA PRO A 147 -3.04 -15.90 3.36
C PRO A 147 -4.28 -14.99 3.56
N ALA A 148 -5.00 -14.69 2.47
CA ALA A 148 -6.12 -13.74 2.45
C ALA A 148 -7.33 -14.10 3.34
N ASN A 149 -7.34 -15.31 3.94
CA ASN A 149 -8.34 -15.73 4.91
C ASN A 149 -7.94 -15.40 6.37
N ARG A 150 -6.80 -14.75 6.59
CA ARG A 150 -6.24 -14.44 7.90
C ARG A 150 -5.53 -13.09 7.87
N TRP A 151 -6.30 -12.03 8.09
CA TRP A 151 -5.74 -10.69 8.29
C TRP A 151 -5.59 -10.42 9.77
N TYR A 152 -4.34 -10.45 10.23
CA TYR A 152 -3.98 -10.12 11.59
C TYR A 152 -3.29 -8.77 11.63
N VAL A 153 -3.58 -8.01 12.67
CA VAL A 153 -2.84 -6.80 13.03
C VAL A 153 -2.17 -7.08 14.36
N TRP A 154 -0.86 -6.98 14.40
CA TRP A 154 -0.08 -7.02 15.62
C TRP A 154 0.33 -5.61 16.01
N ILE A 155 0.18 -5.27 17.27
CA ILE A 155 0.61 -3.99 17.83
C ILE A 155 1.40 -4.29 19.09
N ARG A 156 2.55 -3.63 19.24
CA ARG A 156 3.43 -3.83 20.38
C ARG A 156 2.74 -3.38 21.68
N ASP A 157 2.94 -4.15 22.74
CA ASP A 157 2.16 -4.10 23.96
C ASP A 157 2.54 -2.98 24.94
N ASP A 158 3.79 -2.54 24.92
CA ASP A 158 4.36 -1.47 25.76
C ASP A 158 4.22 -0.06 25.15
N LEU A 159 3.50 0.09 24.04
CA LEU A 159 3.18 1.41 23.48
C LEU A 159 2.07 2.08 24.30
N ASP A 160 2.06 3.42 24.30
CA ASP A 160 0.97 4.20 24.88
C ASP A 160 -0.34 3.99 24.10
N SER A 161 -1.47 4.35 24.72
CA SER A 161 -2.81 4.15 24.15
C SER A 161 -3.00 4.86 22.81
N ASP A 162 -2.43 6.04 22.67
CA ASP A 162 -2.71 6.93 21.55
C ASP A 162 -1.96 6.45 20.31
N LEU A 163 -0.69 6.08 20.47
CA LEU A 163 0.10 5.45 19.42
C LEU A 163 -0.48 4.09 19.01
N LYS A 164 -0.98 3.28 19.95
CA LYS A 164 -1.68 2.03 19.60
C LYS A 164 -2.92 2.28 18.75
N PHE A 165 -3.72 3.28 19.11
CA PHE A 165 -4.93 3.61 18.38
C PHE A 165 -4.63 4.16 16.98
N LEU A 166 -3.58 4.98 16.86
CA LEU A 166 -3.05 5.43 15.57
C LEU A 166 -2.63 4.25 14.70
N LEU A 167 -1.79 3.33 15.21
CA LEU A 167 -1.31 2.17 14.47
C LEU A 167 -2.45 1.24 14.05
N ALA A 168 -3.44 1.03 14.92
CA ALA A 168 -4.64 0.24 14.58
C ALA A 168 -5.45 0.89 13.44
N SER A 169 -5.62 2.21 13.49
CA SER A 169 -6.33 2.98 12.46
C SER A 169 -5.59 2.93 11.11
N ALA A 170 -4.26 3.11 11.14
CA ALA A 170 -3.39 3.04 9.97
C ALA A 170 -3.40 1.64 9.34
N ALA A 171 -3.21 0.59 10.16
CA ALA A 171 -3.27 -0.80 9.73
C ALA A 171 -4.61 -1.15 9.05
N THR A 172 -5.72 -0.68 9.63
CA THR A 172 -7.05 -0.92 9.06
C THR A 172 -7.24 -0.19 7.74
N ALA A 173 -6.76 1.06 7.64
CA ALA A 173 -6.80 1.80 6.38
C ALA A 173 -6.01 1.09 5.27
N MET A 174 -4.85 0.51 5.59
CA MET A 174 -4.07 -0.31 4.64
C MET A 174 -4.85 -1.55 4.19
N LEU A 175 -5.48 -2.28 5.12
CA LEU A 175 -6.32 -3.44 4.77
C LEU A 175 -7.50 -3.06 3.85
N VAL A 176 -8.08 -1.88 4.04
CA VAL A 176 -9.17 -1.37 3.19
C VAL A 176 -8.68 -0.93 1.80
N TRP A 177 -7.43 -0.48 1.68
CA TRP A 177 -6.83 -0.17 0.39
C TRP A 177 -6.51 -1.45 -0.40
N MET A 178 -6.08 -2.49 0.28
CA MET A 178 -5.69 -3.77 -0.34
C MET A 178 -6.88 -4.66 -0.73
N TYR A 179 -8.11 -4.19 -0.51
CA TYR A 179 -9.36 -4.85 -0.88
C TYR A 179 -10.26 -3.97 -1.75
#